data_AF-A0A8I3WE62-F1
#
_entry.id   AF-A0A8I3WE62-F1
#
_cell.length_a   1.000
_cell.length_b   1.000
_cell.length_c   1.000
_cell.angle_alpha   90.00
_cell.angle_beta   90.00
_cell.angle_gamma   90.00
#
_symmetry.space_group_name_H-M   'P 1'
#
loop_
_entity.id
_entity.type
_entity.pdbx_description
1 polymer ?
#
loop_
_entity_poly.entity_id
_entity_poly.type
_entity_poly.pdbx_seq_one_letter_code
_entity_poly.pdbx_strand_id
1 'polypeptide(L)' 'MDALDRVVKPKMKRAKRFLEKREPKLNENIKNAMLIKGRNANATVTQVLKEVYTF' A
#
# COMPACT_ATOMS: atom_id res chain seq x y z
N MET A 1 -23.05 21.06 1.76
CA MET A 1 -21.60 20.85 1.93
C MET A 1 -21.35 19.40 1.61
N ASP A 2 -20.94 19.14 0.37
CA ASP A 2 -20.66 17.78 -0.10
C ASP A 2 -19.43 17.24 0.64
N ALA A 3 -19.33 15.93 0.85
CA ALA A 3 -18.22 15.34 1.59
C ALA A 3 -16.84 15.68 0.95
N LEU A 4 -16.86 15.97 -0.35
CA LEU A 4 -15.71 16.38 -1.15
C LEU A 4 -15.19 17.79 -0.82
N ASP A 5 -16.05 18.70 -0.33
CA ASP A 5 -15.65 20.08 0.02
C ASP A 5 -14.73 20.16 1.24
N ARG A 6 -14.67 19.09 2.05
CA ARG A 6 -13.79 18.98 3.23
C ARG A 6 -12.40 18.43 2.89
N VAL A 7 -12.21 17.90 1.68
CA VAL A 7 -10.94 17.28 1.28
C VAL A 7 -9.98 18.36 0.81
N VAL A 8 -9.11 18.81 1.72
CA VAL A 8 -8.06 19.77 1.39
C VAL A 8 -7.06 19.12 0.43
N LYS A 9 -7.05 19.60 -0.83
CA LYS A 9 -6.07 19.16 -1.82
C LYS A 9 -4.64 19.45 -1.31
N PRO A 10 -3.72 18.48 -1.39
CA PRO A 10 -2.37 18.69 -0.90
C PRO A 10 -1.65 19.78 -1.70
N LYS A 11 -1.08 20.77 -1.00
CA LYS A 11 -0.33 21.87 -1.60
C LYS A 11 1.07 21.45 -2.08
N MET A 12 1.65 20.40 -1.49
CA MET A 12 3.01 19.94 -1.80
C MET A 12 3.03 18.92 -2.95
N LYS A 13 3.95 19.11 -3.92
CA LYS A 13 4.12 18.21 -5.08
C LYS A 13 4.34 16.74 -4.71
N ARG A 14 5.01 16.45 -3.58
CA ARG A 14 5.23 15.07 -3.10
C ARG A 14 3.94 14.38 -2.67
N ALA A 15 3.10 15.08 -1.91
CA ALA A 15 1.83 14.55 -1.42
C ALA A 15 0.83 14.36 -2.57
N LYS A 16 0.82 15.27 -3.56
CA LYS A 16 0.02 15.10 -4.79
C LYS A 16 0.38 13.81 -5.53
N ARG A 17 1.67 13.59 -5.83
CA ARG A 17 2.16 12.37 -6.50
C ARG A 17 1.81 11.09 -5.74
N PHE A 18 1.81 11.15 -4.41
CA PHE A 18 1.44 10.01 -3.58
C PHE A 18 -0.03 9.60 -3.76
N LEU A 19 -0.95 10.58 -3.82
CA LEU A 19 -2.37 10.33 -4.09
C LEU A 19 -2.60 9.85 -5.53
N GLU A 20 -2.01 10.53 -6.51
CA GLU A 20 -2.10 10.15 -7.94
C GLU A 20 -1.61 8.71 -8.20
N LYS A 21 -0.64 8.22 -7.41
CA LYS A 21 -0.16 6.84 -7.52
C LYS A 21 -1.18 5.81 -6.99
N ARG A 22 -2.07 6.22 -6.07
CA ARG A 22 -3.08 5.37 -5.40
C ARG A 22 -4.46 5.46 -6.03
N GLU A 23 -4.70 6.46 -6.88
CA GLU A 23 -5.94 6.56 -7.63
C GLU A 23 -6.11 5.39 -8.62
N PRO A 24 -7.36 4.97 -8.91
CA PRO A 24 -7.64 3.96 -9.92
C PRO A 24 -7.13 4.38 -11.30
N LYS A 25 -6.62 3.43 -12.08
CA LYS A 25 -6.10 3.66 -13.43
C LYS A 25 -6.62 2.60 -14.39
N LEU A 26 -6.74 2.94 -15.68
CA LEU A 26 -7.11 1.99 -16.73
C LEU A 26 -6.02 0.91 -16.91
N ASN A 27 -4.76 1.34 -16.96
CA ASN A 27 -3.61 0.46 -16.91
C ASN A 27 -3.13 0.38 -15.46
N GLU A 28 -3.37 -0.77 -14.83
CA GLU A 28 -3.04 -0.98 -13.42
C GLU A 28 -1.52 -0.97 -13.18
N ASN A 29 -1.09 -0.49 -12.01
CA ASN A 29 0.29 -0.67 -11.55
C ASN A 29 0.46 -2.11 -11.00
N ILE A 30 1.70 -2.56 -10.84
CA ILE A 30 2.01 -3.80 -10.12
C ILE A 30 1.42 -3.74 -8.70
N LYS A 31 0.76 -4.82 -8.28
CA LYS A 31 0.12 -4.92 -6.97
C LYS A 31 1.19 -5.17 -5.91
N ASN A 32 1.21 -4.34 -4.88
CA ASN A 32 2.10 -4.53 -3.74
C ASN A 32 1.46 -5.53 -2.77
N ALA A 33 2.16 -6.61 -2.44
CA ALA A 33 1.75 -7.55 -1.40
C ALA A 33 2.18 -7.04 -0.02
N MET A 34 1.36 -7.32 1.00
CA MET A 34 1.70 -7.05 2.40
C MET A 34 1.77 -8.39 3.14
N LEU A 35 2.97 -8.76 3.59
CA LEU A 35 3.23 -9.98 4.34
C LEU A 35 3.29 -9.65 5.84
N ILE A 36 2.35 -10.16 6.62
CA ILE A 36 2.25 -9.89 8.06
C ILE A 36 2.38 -11.20 8.84
N LYS A 37 3.30 -11.22 9.80
CA LYS A 37 3.42 -12.30 10.78
C LYS A 37 2.35 -12.12 11.87
N GLY A 38 1.47 -13.11 12.04
CA GLY A 38 0.50 -13.16 13.14
C GLY A 38 1.11 -13.55 14.49
N ARG A 39 0.37 -13.35 15.59
CA ARG A 39 0.83 -13.59 16.98
C ARG A 39 1.31 -15.03 17.22
N ASN A 40 0.63 -16.02 16.66
CA ASN A 40 0.92 -17.44 16.87
C ASN A 40 1.69 -18.09 15.69
N ALA A 41 2.41 -17.31 14.89
CA ALA A 41 3.21 -17.84 13.80
C ALA A 41 4.51 -18.47 14.33
N ASN A 42 4.76 -19.73 13.95
CA ASN A 42 5.94 -20.48 14.33
C ASN A 42 7.19 -20.05 13.52
N ALA A 43 8.34 -20.62 13.86
CA ALA A 43 9.62 -20.31 13.20
C ALA A 43 9.60 -20.64 11.70
N THR A 44 9.00 -21.77 11.32
CA THR A 44 8.87 -22.20 9.93
C THR A 44 8.09 -21.20 9.08
N VAL A 45 6.93 -20.73 9.56
CA VAL A 45 6.13 -19.70 8.88
C VAL A 45 6.92 -18.41 8.73
N THR A 46 7.71 -18.03 9.74
CA THR A 46 8.55 -16.82 9.67
C THR A 46 9.65 -16.95 8.60
N GLN A 47 10.25 -18.14 8.48
CA GLN A 47 11.28 -18.42 7.49
C GLN A 47 10.70 -18.39 6.07
N VAL A 48 9.57 -19.07 5.85
CA VAL A 48 8.88 -19.07 4.56
C VAL A 48 8.47 -17.65 4.15
N LEU A 49 7.94 -16.84 5.06
CA LEU A 49 7.58 -15.44 4.76
C LEU A 49 8.78 -14.59 4.32
N LYS A 50 9.98 -14.85 4.84
CA LYS A 50 11.21 -14.19 4.40
C LYS A 50 11.61 -14.64 3.00
N GLU A 51 11.61 -15.95 2.77
CA GLU A 51 11.97 -16.54 1.47
C GLU A 51 11.06 -16.04 0.35
N VAL A 52 9.74 -15.96 0.60
CA VAL A 52 8.75 -15.42 -0.34
C VAL A 52 8.99 -13.95 -0.67
N TYR A 53 9.53 -13.15 0.25
CA TYR A 53 9.85 -11.75 -0.01
C TYR A 53 11.16 -11.56 -0.78
N THR A 54 12.13 -12.45 -0.58
CA THR A 54 13.45 -12.37 -1.22
C THR A 54 13.50 -12.97 -2.62
N PHE A 55 12.48 -13.76 -2.99
CA PHE A 55 12.31 -14.32 -4.32
C PHE A 55 11.77 -13.26 -5.29
#